data_AF-A0A5B8IEL3-F1
#
_entry.id   AF-A0A5B8IEL3-F1
#
_cell.length_a   1.000
_cell.length_b   1.000
_cell.length_c   1.000
_cell.angle_alpha   90.00
_cell.angle_beta   90.00
_cell.angle_gamma   90.00
#
_symmetry.space_group_name_H-M   'P 1'
#
loop_
_entity.id
_entity.type
_entity.pdbx_description
1 polymer ?
#
loop_
_entity_poly.entity_id
_entity_poly.type
_entity_poly.pdbx_seq_one_letter_code
_entity_poly.pdbx_strand_id
1 'polypeptide(L)'
;MLKKLVTGKLSLPMTFWGWGFCGGFFLGLIGMAGVHSGHSALVPISYILKTVLFSAVLSGVTFILRRKITFFGVIAFLIVLIQVILGVVMVVGLSSLLFK
;
A
#
# COMPACT_ATOMS: atom_id res chain seq x y z
N MET A 1 -11.54 2.18 11.50
CA MET A 1 -10.20 2.82 11.53
C MET A 1 -9.74 3.36 10.19
N LEU A 2 -10.06 2.71 9.07
CA LEU A 2 -9.65 3.10 7.71
C LEU A 2 -9.98 4.58 7.36
N LYS A 3 -11.16 5.09 7.74
CA LYS A 3 -11.51 6.52 7.59
C LYS A 3 -10.50 7.46 8.27
N LYS A 4 -9.97 7.09 9.44
CA LYS A 4 -8.96 7.89 10.17
C LYS A 4 -7.58 7.82 9.49
N LEU A 5 -7.24 6.68 8.89
CA LEU A 5 -6.03 6.50 8.09
C LEU A 5 -6.06 7.43 6.87
N VAL A 6 -7.12 7.33 6.05
CA VAL A 6 -7.27 8.11 4.81
C VAL A 6 -7.33 9.61 5.10
N THR A 7 -7.99 10.02 6.18
CA THR A 7 -8.10 11.46 6.53
C THR A 7 -6.88 12.03 7.25
N GLY A 8 -5.80 11.25 7.42
CA GLY A 8 -4.57 11.72 8.08
C GLY A 8 -4.77 12.09 9.55
N LYS A 9 -5.76 11.47 10.23
CA LYS A 9 -6.02 11.67 11.67
C LYS A 9 -5.13 10.79 12.55
N LEU A 10 -4.38 9.86 11.95
CA LEU A 10 -3.37 9.04 12.63
C LEU A 10 -2.02 9.76 12.64
N SER A 11 -1.16 9.39 13.60
CA SER A 11 0.20 9.90 13.64
C SER A 11 1.02 9.38 12.45
N LEU A 12 1.99 10.18 11.98
CA LEU A 12 2.87 9.82 10.87
C LEU A 12 3.54 8.44 11.02
N PRO A 13 4.15 8.09 12.18
CA PRO A 13 4.73 6.76 12.35
C PRO A 13 3.66 5.66 12.30
N MET A 14 2.45 5.89 12.82
CA MET A 14 1.40 4.87 12.79
C MET A 14 0.84 4.67 11.37
N THR A 15 0.69 5.74 10.58
CA THR A 15 0.29 5.68 9.18
C THR A 15 1.35 4.99 8.32
N PHE A 16 2.62 5.36 8.46
CA PHE A 16 3.70 4.82 7.63
C PHE A 16 4.15 3.42 8.06
N TRP A 17 4.56 3.23 9.31
CA TRP A 17 5.05 1.93 9.81
C TRP A 17 3.91 0.96 10.09
N GLY A 18 2.86 1.44 10.75
CA GLY A 18 1.73 0.60 11.15
C GLY A 18 0.90 0.14 9.95
N TRP A 19 0.47 1.06 9.09
CA TRP A 19 -0.38 0.69 7.96
C TRP A 19 0.40 0.44 6.67
N GLY A 20 1.36 1.29 6.33
CA GLY A 20 2.17 1.13 5.13
C GLY A 20 3.08 -0.10 5.18
N PHE A 21 4.03 -0.12 6.11
CA PHE A 21 5.02 -1.21 6.19
C PHE A 21 4.39 -2.52 6.67
N CYS A 22 3.76 -2.54 7.85
CA CYS A 22 3.20 -3.78 8.40
C CYS A 22 2.04 -4.33 7.55
N GLY A 23 1.13 -3.47 7.08
CA GLY A 23 0.05 -3.91 6.18
C GLY A 23 0.57 -4.40 4.82
N GLY A 24 1.57 -3.72 4.24
CA GLY A 24 2.22 -4.17 3.01
C GLY A 24 2.97 -5.50 3.15
N PHE A 25 3.64 -5.71 4.30
CA PHE A 25 4.32 -6.95 4.64
C PHE A 25 3.33 -8.11 4.79
N PHE A 26 2.24 -7.90 5.53
CA PHE A 26 1.21 -8.92 5.75
C PHE A 26 0.55 -9.36 4.44
N LEU A 27 0.21 -8.41 3.56
CA LEU A 27 -0.33 -8.73 2.23
C LEU A 27 0.69 -9.44 1.32
N GLY A 28 1.97 -9.12 1.45
CA GLY A 28 3.05 -9.83 0.76
C GLY A 28 3.16 -11.29 1.20
N LEU A 29 3.06 -11.56 2.51
CA LEU A 29 3.05 -12.92 3.04
C LEU A 29 1.84 -13.72 2.55
N ILE A 30 0.66 -13.10 2.48
CA ILE A 30 -0.55 -13.74 1.93
C ILE A 30 -0.33 -14.12 0.47
N GLY A 31 0.27 -13.23 -0.33
CA GLY A 31 0.60 -13.52 -1.73
C GLY A 31 1.54 -14.72 -1.87
N MET A 32 2.61 -14.75 -1.06
CA MET A 32 3.57 -15.87 -1.04
C MET A 32 2.94 -17.19 -0.57
N ALA A 33 2.13 -17.13 0.49
CA ALA A 33 1.39 -18.29 0.98
C ALA A 33 0.41 -18.83 -0.08
N GLY A 34 -0.21 -17.94 -0.86
CA GLY A 34 -1.06 -18.29 -1.99
C GLY A 34 -0.31 -19.10 -3.06
N VAL A 35 0.93 -18.70 -3.39
CA VAL A 35 1.80 -19.45 -4.31
C VAL A 35 2.13 -20.83 -3.75
N HIS A 36 2.56 -20.92 -2.49
CA HIS A 36 2.95 -22.19 -1.86
C HIS A 36 1.77 -23.16 -1.72
N SER A 37 0.55 -22.63 -1.60
CA SER A 37 -0.69 -23.43 -1.45
C SER A 37 -1.32 -23.79 -2.79
N GLY A 38 -0.68 -23.50 -3.93
CA GLY A 38 -1.20 -23.76 -5.28
C GLY A 38 -2.38 -22.86 -5.70
N HIS A 39 -2.71 -21.83 -4.91
CA HIS A 39 -3.80 -20.90 -5.19
C HIS A 39 -3.26 -19.64 -5.88
N SER A 40 -2.86 -19.77 -7.15
CA SER A 40 -2.23 -18.68 -7.92
C SER A 40 -3.09 -17.41 -8.05
N ALA A 41 -4.42 -17.53 -7.91
CA ALA A 41 -5.35 -16.39 -7.91
C ALA A 41 -5.19 -15.46 -6.69
N LEU A 42 -4.61 -15.93 -5.58
CA LEU A 42 -4.34 -15.09 -4.41
C LEU A 42 -3.26 -14.03 -4.69
N VAL A 43 -2.37 -14.28 -5.65
CA VAL A 43 -1.31 -13.35 -6.03
C VAL A 43 -1.87 -12.03 -6.58
N PRO A 44 -2.64 -12.01 -7.68
CA PRO A 44 -3.21 -10.75 -8.19
C PRO A 44 -4.14 -10.08 -7.19
N ILE A 45 -4.92 -10.84 -6.40
CA ILE A 45 -5.78 -10.29 -5.35
C ILE A 45 -4.94 -9.57 -4.28
N SER A 46 -3.83 -10.17 -3.83
CA SER A 46 -2.94 -9.56 -2.83
C SER A 46 -2.32 -8.26 -3.34
N TYR A 47 -1.95 -8.19 -4.63
CA TYR A 47 -1.43 -6.98 -5.27
C TYR A 47 -2.49 -5.88 -5.39
N ILE A 48 -3.73 -6.22 -5.74
CA ILE A 48 -4.85 -5.25 -5.77
C ILE A 48 -5.06 -4.67 -4.37
N LEU A 49 -5.20 -5.53 -3.34
CA LEU A 49 -5.38 -5.09 -1.96
C LEU A 49 -4.20 -4.23 -1.47
N LYS A 50 -2.97 -4.61 -1.83
CA LYS A 50 -1.75 -3.86 -1.49
C LYS A 50 -1.75 -2.47 -2.11
N THR A 51 -2.19 -2.36 -3.37
CA THR A 51 -2.28 -1.07 -4.08
C THR A 51 -3.34 -0.17 -3.45
N VAL A 52 -4.50 -0.73 -3.07
CA VAL A 52 -5.56 0.00 -2.34
C VAL A 52 -5.08 0.45 -0.95
N LEU A 53 -4.32 -0.39 -0.25
CA LEU A 53 -3.75 -0.05 1.06
C LEU A 53 -2.76 1.12 0.93
N PHE A 54 -1.81 1.04 -0.01
CA PHE A 54 -0.81 2.10 -0.18
C PHE A 54 -1.42 3.41 -0.68
N SER A 55 -2.48 3.39 -1.50
CA SER A 55 -3.18 4.62 -1.88
C SER A 55 -3.90 5.27 -0.68
N ALA A 56 -4.50 4.47 0.20
CA ALA A 56 -5.08 4.95 1.45
C ALA A 56 -4.01 5.56 2.39
N VAL A 57 -2.83 4.91 2.49
CA VAL A 57 -1.68 5.42 3.25
C VAL A 57 -1.15 6.72 2.64
N LEU A 58 -1.03 6.79 1.30
CA LEU A 58 -0.59 7.99 0.58
C LEU A 58 -1.52 9.16 0.86
N SER A 59 -2.84 8.94 0.78
CA SER A 59 -3.84 9.94 1.12
C SER A 59 -3.68 10.42 2.55
N GLY A 60 -3.54 9.49 3.50
CA GLY A 60 -3.30 9.80 4.91
C GLY A 60 -2.05 10.66 5.14
N VAL A 61 -0.93 10.28 4.53
CA VAL A 61 0.33 11.04 4.60
C VAL A 61 0.15 12.43 3.99
N THR A 62 -0.52 12.54 2.84
CA THR A 62 -0.79 13.83 2.18
C THR A 62 -1.58 14.78 3.10
N PHE A 63 -2.62 14.29 3.77
CA PHE A 63 -3.40 15.09 4.72
C PHE A 63 -2.58 15.50 5.95
N ILE A 64 -1.67 14.65 6.43
CA ILE A 64 -0.75 14.99 7.53
C ILE A 64 0.20 16.11 7.09
N LEU A 65 0.81 16.00 5.90
CA LEU A 65 1.72 17.02 5.36
C LEU A 65 1.02 18.35 5.09
N ARG A 66 -0.24 18.33 4.66
CA ARG A 66 -1.05 19.54 4.47
C ARG A 66 -1.21 20.33 5.77
N ARG A 67 -1.24 19.66 6.93
CA ARG A 67 -1.33 20.33 8.25
C ARG A 67 0.03 20.77 8.77
N LYS A 68 1.06 19.95 8.59
CA LYS A 68 2.42 20.23 9.06
C LYS A 68 3.43 19.58 8.12
N ILE A 69 4.13 20.42 7.36
CA ILE A 69 5.27 19.97 6.55
C ILE A 69 6.38 19.55 7.52
N THR A 70 6.81 18.29 7.41
CA THR A 70 7.94 17.75 8.17
C THR A 70 8.83 16.98 7.23
N PHE A 71 10.15 17.05 7.44
CA PHE A 71 11.13 16.38 6.58
C PHE A 71 10.85 14.86 6.47
N PHE A 72 10.66 14.19 7.60
CA PHE A 72 10.30 12.77 7.64
C PHE A 72 8.98 12.46 6.93
N GLY A 73 8.01 13.39 6.97
CA GLY A 73 6.77 13.23 6.25
C GLY A 73 6.92 13.30 4.74
N VAL A 74 7.77 14.20 4.24
CA VAL A 74 8.08 14.29 2.80
C VAL A 74 8.76 13.01 2.32
N ILE A 75 9.70 12.47 3.10
CA ILE A 75 10.33 11.18 2.79
C ILE A 75 9.30 10.05 2.77
N ALA A 76 8.45 9.95 3.80
CA ALA A 76 7.40 8.95 3.86
C ALA A 76 6.43 9.05 2.66
N PHE A 77 6.09 10.27 2.25
CA PHE A 77 5.25 10.54 1.09
C PHE A 77 5.89 10.01 -0.20
N LEU A 78 7.15 10.34 -0.46
CA LEU A 78 7.86 9.90 -1.67
C LEU A 78 7.99 8.38 -1.73
N ILE A 79 8.34 7.73 -0.61
CA ILE A 79 8.44 6.27 -0.54
C ILE A 79 7.10 5.61 -0.86
N VAL A 80 6.01 6.09 -0.25
CA VAL A 80 4.67 5.53 -0.47
C VAL A 80 4.19 5.81 -1.89
N LEU A 81 4.50 6.98 -2.46
CA LEU A 81 4.16 7.32 -3.84
C LEU A 81 4.80 6.34 -4.84
N ILE A 82 6.10 6.05 -4.67
CA ILE A 82 6.81 5.07 -5.49
C ILE A 82 6.16 3.68 -5.36
N GLN A 83 5.80 3.26 -4.13
CA GLN A 83 5.10 1.99 -3.90
C GLN A 83 3.75 1.91 -4.61
N VAL A 84 2.97 3.00 -4.63
CA VAL A 84 1.69 3.04 -5.36
C VAL A 84 1.92 2.90 -6.87
N ILE A 85 2.88 3.64 -7.43
CA ILE A 85 3.21 3.57 -8.86
C ILE A 85 3.62 2.14 -9.24
N LEU A 86 4.56 1.55 -8.50
CA LEU A 86 5.00 0.17 -8.71
C LEU A 86 3.84 -0.83 -8.56
N GLY A 87 2.95 -0.61 -7.58
CA GLY A 87 1.76 -1.43 -7.37
C GLY A 87 0.83 -1.41 -8.59
N VAL A 88 0.53 -0.22 -9.12
CA VAL A 88 -0.31 -0.07 -10.33
C VAL A 88 0.33 -0.74 -11.53
N VAL A 89 1.63 -0.53 -11.76
CA VAL A 89 2.37 -1.18 -12.86
C VAL A 89 2.30 -2.71 -12.73
N MET A 90 2.49 -3.26 -11.54
CA MET A 90 2.40 -4.70 -11.30
C MET A 90 1.00 -5.25 -11.53
N VAL A 91 -0.05 -4.53 -11.13
CA VAL A 91 -1.45 -4.94 -11.37
C VAL A 91 -1.77 -4.95 -12.87
N VAL A 92 -1.31 -3.94 -13.62
CA VAL A 92 -1.46 -3.89 -15.09
C VAL A 92 -0.62 -4.96 -15.78
N GLY A 93 0.59 -5.24 -15.29
CA GLY A 93 1.41 -6.34 -15.79
C GLY A 93 0.75 -7.70 -15.55
N LEU A 94 0.20 -7.92 -14.35
CA LEU A 94 -0.49 -9.17 -13.99
C LEU A 94 -1.82 -9.35 -14.73
N SER A 95 -2.54 -8.28 -15.08
CA SER A 95 -3.78 -8.42 -15.86
C SER A 95 -3.51 -9.05 -17.23
N SER A 96 -2.35 -8.77 -17.84
CA SER A 96 -1.94 -9.42 -19.10
C SER A 96 -1.79 -10.94 -18.98
N LEU A 97 -1.53 -11.47 -17.78
CA LEU A 97 -1.43 -12.92 -17.52
C LEU A 97 -2.78 -13.59 -17.26
N LEU A 98 -3.81 -12.82 -16.88
CA LEU A 98 -5.16 -13.34 -16.62
C LEU A 98 -6.04 -13.42 -17.89
N PHE A 99 -5.72 -12.63 -18.92
CA PHE A 99 -6.47 -12.58 -20.18
C PHE A 99 -5.80 -13.34 -21.33
N LYS A 100 -4.92 -14.31 -21.02
CA LYS A 100 -4.26 -15.16 -22.01
C LYS A 100 -4.97 -16.50 -22.17
#